data_AF-A0A240PKC2-F1
#
_entry.id   AF-A0A240PKC2-F1
#
_cell.length_a   1.000
_cell.length_b   1.000
_cell.length_c   1.000
_cell.angle_alpha   90.00
_cell.angle_beta   90.00
_cell.angle_gamma   90.00
#
_symmetry.space_group_name_H-M   'P 1'
#
loop_
_entity.id
_entity.type
_entity.pdbx_description
1 polymer ?
#
loop_
_entity_poly.entity_id
_entity_poly.type
_entity_poly.pdbx_seq_one_letter_code
_entity_poly.pdbx_strand_id
1 'polypeptide(L)'
;MLKDSFQKRIQSILKSGLTQPILKLDQTTEPTPQEAFELLTQATRMLRENYFVRHEKARQEIEKREHVLKLLKQQQLSDIDELQVEKQKIRATAERLAETYEDLCDKQNSLFKRAQEVVRLATLRLPKGSFSEKQFTERIEKINQSVKKLQKNVDQAKQKIQTQQIELETKKKSAKEKTFTLPVKQEDIIKQIIGEMYTQIDSNVKDVKKMNNILNLT
;
A
#
# COMPACT_ATOMS: atom_id res chain seq x y z
N MET A 1 19.52 14.37 11.80
CA MET A 1 18.30 14.21 12.62
C MET A 1 18.52 14.94 13.95
N LEU A 2 18.00 16.16 14.09
CA LEU A 2 18.24 17.01 15.27
C LEU A 2 17.69 16.33 16.53
N LYS A 3 18.59 15.88 17.43
CA LYS A 3 18.23 15.14 18.66
C LYS A 3 17.64 16.01 19.77
N ASP A 4 17.76 17.32 19.68
CA ASP A 4 17.10 18.23 20.62
C ASP A 4 15.84 18.81 20.01
N SER A 5 14.71 18.56 20.67
CA SER A 5 13.44 19.22 20.36
C SER A 5 13.69 20.74 20.34
N PHE A 6 13.26 21.41 19.27
CA PHE A 6 13.35 22.87 19.13
C PHE A 6 12.82 23.58 20.38
N GLN A 7 11.77 23.03 20.99
CA GLN A 7 11.21 23.49 22.25
C GLN A 7 12.22 23.43 23.41
N LYS A 8 13.01 22.35 23.52
CA LYS A 8 14.08 22.23 24.53
C LYS A 8 15.20 23.24 24.28
N ARG A 9 15.55 23.51 23.02
CA ARG A 9 16.54 24.53 22.65
C ARG A 9 16.08 25.94 23.00
N ILE A 10 14.84 26.30 22.68
CA ILE A 10 14.25 27.59 23.08
C ILE A 10 14.12 27.69 24.60
N GLN A 11 13.67 26.63 25.27
CA GLN A 11 13.63 26.59 26.73
C GLN A 11 15.03 26.71 27.35
N SER A 12 16.08 26.15 26.77
CA SER A 12 17.46 26.33 27.25
C SER A 12 17.97 27.75 27.07
N ILE A 13 17.55 28.45 26.01
CA ILE A 13 17.91 29.86 25.78
C ILE A 13 17.19 30.77 26.79
N LEU A 14 15.94 30.44 27.11
CA LEU A 14 15.09 31.21 28.01
C LEU A 14 15.27 30.85 29.50
N LYS A 15 15.71 29.62 29.82
CA LYS A 15 15.96 29.19 31.21
C LYS A 15 17.23 29.86 31.72
N SER A 16 17.00 30.96 32.41
CA SER A 16 17.97 31.60 33.28
C SER A 16 18.00 30.84 34.62
N GLY A 17 19.19 30.42 35.05
CA GLY A 17 19.43 30.01 36.44
C GLY A 17 19.37 31.18 37.43
N LEU A 18 19.15 32.41 36.94
CA LEU A 18 18.79 33.56 37.75
C LEU A 18 17.28 33.70 37.65
N THR A 19 16.59 33.39 38.74
CA THR A 19 15.21 33.78 38.96
C THR A 19 15.04 35.27 38.65
N GLN A 20 13.80 35.70 38.38
CA GLN A 20 13.43 37.12 38.42
C GLN A 20 14.20 37.81 39.57
N PRO A 21 14.60 39.08 39.46
CA PRO A 21 15.06 39.79 40.65
C PRO A 21 13.92 39.72 41.66
N ILE A 22 13.94 38.71 42.54
CA ILE A 22 13.01 38.55 43.63
C ILE A 22 13.44 39.70 44.51
N LEU A 23 12.71 40.80 44.38
CA LEU A 23 12.77 41.92 45.29
C LEU A 23 12.50 41.34 46.67
N LYS A 24 13.56 40.99 47.40
CA LYS A 24 13.50 40.77 48.83
C LYS A 24 13.37 42.14 49.49
N LEU A 25 12.26 42.80 49.23
CA LEU A 25 11.79 43.88 50.09
C LEU A 25 11.12 43.19 51.26
N ASP A 26 11.70 43.34 52.45
CA ASP A 26 11.03 42.96 53.67
C ASP A 26 9.74 43.79 53.76
N GLN A 27 8.58 43.13 53.88
CA GLN A 27 7.27 43.80 53.83
C GLN A 27 7.01 44.74 55.03
N THR A 28 7.97 44.84 55.95
CA THR A 28 7.83 45.49 57.26
C THR A 28 8.52 46.85 57.38
N THR A 29 9.29 47.28 56.38
CA THR A 29 9.96 48.60 56.38
C THR A 29 9.87 49.25 55.01
N GLU A 30 9.32 50.47 54.95
CA GLU A 30 9.34 51.27 53.73
C GLU A 30 10.82 51.57 53.37
N PRO A 31 11.29 51.14 52.17
CA PRO A 31 12.66 51.38 51.75
C PRO A 31 12.90 52.88 51.59
N THR A 32 14.10 53.34 51.93
CA THR A 32 14.43 54.74 51.69
C THR A 32 14.41 55.04 50.17
N PRO A 33 14.07 56.28 49.76
CA PRO A 33 13.96 56.63 48.34
C PRO A 33 15.23 56.34 47.51
N GLN A 34 16.41 56.35 48.16
CA GLN A 34 17.68 55.98 47.53
C GLN A 34 17.81 54.48 47.28
N GLU A 35 17.44 53.63 48.24
CA GLU A 35 17.46 52.16 48.09
C GLU A 35 16.47 51.70 47.01
N ALA A 36 15.29 52.33 46.95
CA ALA A 36 14.30 52.06 45.90
C ALA A 36 14.83 52.42 44.50
N PHE A 37 15.58 53.52 44.37
CA PHE A 37 16.17 53.96 43.12
C PHE A 37 17.34 53.07 42.67
N GLU A 38 18.23 52.68 43.60
CA GLU A 38 19.32 51.74 43.30
C GLU A 38 18.79 50.38 42.85
N LEU A 39 17.75 49.88 43.51
CA LEU A 39 17.14 48.61 43.18
C LEU A 39 16.45 48.67 41.81
N LEU A 40 15.72 49.74 41.51
CA LEU A 40 15.13 49.95 40.19
C LEU A 40 16.19 50.04 39.08
N THR A 41 17.32 50.68 39.37
CA THR A 41 18.45 50.79 38.44
C THR A 41 19.09 49.42 38.19
N GLN A 42 19.32 48.64 39.25
CA GLN A 42 19.89 47.29 39.15
C GLN A 42 18.94 46.32 38.44
N ALA A 43 17.64 46.39 38.74
CA ALA A 43 16.61 45.59 38.07
C ALA A 43 16.51 45.95 36.58
N THR A 44 16.54 47.24 36.24
CA THR A 44 16.52 47.71 34.85
C THR A 44 17.75 47.24 34.08
N ARG A 45 18.94 47.28 34.70
CA ARG A 45 20.18 46.78 34.11
C ARG A 45 20.14 45.27 33.89
N MET A 46 19.69 44.50 34.88
CA MET A 46 19.52 43.05 34.78
C MET A 46 18.53 42.65 33.67
N LEU A 47 17.39 43.33 33.58
CA LEU A 47 16.40 43.09 32.53
C LEU A 47 16.98 43.39 31.14
N ARG A 48 17.65 44.54 30.98
CA ARG A 48 18.24 44.98 29.71
C ARG A 48 19.38 44.07 29.24
N GLU A 49 20.33 43.78 30.12
CA GLU A 49 21.53 43.04 29.75
C GLU A 49 21.29 41.53 29.64
N ASN A 50 20.45 40.95 30.51
CA ASN A 50 20.31 39.49 30.60
C ASN A 50 19.01 38.94 30.01
N TYR A 51 17.87 39.60 30.21
CA TYR A 51 16.58 39.08 29.76
C TYR A 51 16.30 39.44 28.29
N PHE A 52 16.36 40.72 27.94
CA PHE A 52 16.07 41.17 26.57
C PHE A 52 17.02 40.54 25.53
N VAL A 53 18.32 40.46 25.84
CA VAL A 53 19.30 39.83 24.95
C VAL A 53 19.00 38.34 24.69
N ARG A 54 18.48 37.62 25.70
CA ARG A 54 18.11 36.19 25.54
C ARG A 54 16.80 36.01 24.80
N HIS A 55 15.79 36.85 25.09
CA HIS A 55 14.55 36.86 24.33
C HIS A 55 14.78 37.18 22.86
N GLU A 56 15.70 38.12 22.57
CA GLU A 56 16.09 38.46 21.21
C GLU A 56 16.82 37.29 20.52
N LYS A 57 17.73 36.59 21.21
CA LYS A 57 18.34 35.36 20.68
C LYS A 57 17.31 34.26 20.41
N ALA A 58 16.34 34.07 21.30
CA ALA A 58 15.26 33.09 21.10
C ALA A 58 14.40 33.46 19.88
N ARG A 59 14.07 34.74 19.71
CA ARG A 59 13.34 35.27 18.54
C ARG A 59 14.11 34.99 17.24
N GLN A 60 15.40 35.29 17.19
CA GLN A 60 16.23 35.03 16.00
C GLN A 60 16.30 33.55 15.65
N GLU A 61 16.38 32.66 16.64
CA GLU A 61 16.36 31.21 16.41
C GLU A 61 15.00 30.72 15.89
N ILE A 62 13.90 31.32 16.34
CA ILE A 62 12.54 31.06 15.81
C ILE A 62 12.44 31.54 14.35
N GLU A 63 12.85 32.78 14.05
CA GLU A 63 12.78 33.35 12.70
C GLU A 63 13.63 32.54 11.70
N LYS A 64 14.85 32.14 12.08
CA LYS A 64 15.69 31.25 11.25
C LYS A 64 14.98 29.92 10.99
N ARG A 65 14.37 29.32 12.01
CA ARG A 65 13.67 28.04 11.86
C ARG A 65 12.45 28.16 10.97
N GLU A 66 11.68 29.24 11.11
CA GLU A 66 10.54 29.54 10.26
C GLU A 66 10.96 29.69 8.80
N HIS A 67 12.04 30.42 8.53
CA HIS A 67 12.56 30.60 7.18
C HIS A 67 12.98 29.27 6.54
N VAL A 68 13.72 28.43 7.28
CA VAL A 68 14.11 27.09 6.81
C VAL A 68 12.88 26.22 6.53
N LEU A 69 11.86 26.27 7.40
CA LEU A 69 10.63 25.51 7.20
C LEU A 69 9.84 25.99 5.98
N LYS A 70 9.80 27.30 5.71
CA LYS A 70 9.18 27.85 4.50
C LYS A 70 9.90 27.38 3.24
N LEU A 71 11.23 27.41 3.24
CA LEU A 71 12.03 26.95 2.11
C LEU A 71 11.85 25.44 1.87
N LEU A 72 11.89 24.63 2.92
CA LEU A 72 11.65 23.19 2.84
C LEU A 72 10.25 22.89 2.32
N LYS A 73 9.23 23.61 2.79
CA LYS A 73 7.85 23.46 2.29
C LYS A 73 7.77 23.76 0.79
N GLN A 74 8.42 24.83 0.33
CA GLN A 74 8.42 25.20 -1.09
C GLN A 74 9.13 24.15 -1.94
N GLN A 75 10.28 23.65 -1.49
CA GLN A 75 11.00 22.56 -2.16
C GLN A 75 10.12 21.31 -2.24
N GLN A 76 9.52 20.88 -1.12
CA GLN A 76 8.66 19.71 -1.07
C GLN A 76 7.45 19.83 -2.01
N LEU A 77 6.87 21.02 -2.15
CA LEU A 77 5.78 21.24 -3.10
C LEU A 77 6.25 21.12 -4.55
N SER A 78 7.45 21.62 -4.88
CA SER A 78 8.06 21.44 -6.20
C SER A 78 8.34 19.97 -6.50
N ASP A 79 8.94 19.25 -5.55
CA ASP A 79 9.25 17.82 -5.70
C ASP A 79 7.96 16.99 -5.91
N ILE A 80 6.88 17.33 -5.20
CA ILE A 80 5.58 16.67 -5.38
C ILE A 80 5.03 16.91 -6.79
N ASP A 81 5.14 18.12 -7.32
CA ASP A 81 4.65 18.44 -8.66
C ASP A 81 5.45 17.69 -9.74
N GLU A 82 6.78 17.67 -9.61
CA GLU A 82 7.67 16.90 -10.50
C GLU A 82 7.34 15.40 -10.49
N LEU A 83 7.14 14.82 -9.31
CA LEU A 83 6.74 13.42 -9.16
C LEU A 83 5.35 13.14 -9.77
N GLN A 84 4.41 14.09 -9.68
CA GLN A 84 3.11 13.95 -10.33
C GLN A 84 3.24 13.94 -11.85
N VAL A 85 4.05 14.83 -12.41
CA VAL A 85 4.34 14.86 -13.85
C VAL A 85 5.02 13.57 -14.31
N GLU A 86 6.02 13.09 -13.57
CA GLU A 86 6.70 11.83 -13.88
C GLU A 86 5.74 10.63 -13.84
N LYS A 87 4.90 10.56 -12.81
CA LYS A 87 3.84 9.54 -12.70
C LYS A 87 2.91 9.55 -13.91
N GLN A 88 2.49 10.73 -14.37
CA GLN A 88 1.65 10.86 -15.55
C GLN A 88 2.37 10.38 -16.82
N LYS A 89 3.65 10.73 -16.99
CA LYS A 89 4.47 10.24 -18.11
C LYS A 89 4.58 8.72 -18.10
N ILE A 90 4.89 8.12 -16.95
CA ILE A 90 4.99 6.66 -16.80
C ILE A 90 3.66 6.00 -17.16
N ARG A 91 2.54 6.55 -16.66
CA ARG A 91 1.21 6.05 -17.00
C ARG A 91 0.92 6.12 -18.50
N ALA A 92 1.20 7.24 -19.15
CA ALA A 92 1.01 7.39 -20.59
C ALA A 92 1.90 6.42 -21.40
N THR A 93 3.14 6.18 -20.95
CA THR A 93 4.01 5.19 -21.60
C THR A 93 3.50 3.76 -21.42
N ALA A 94 2.92 3.43 -20.26
CA ALA A 94 2.33 2.13 -19.99
C ALA A 94 1.06 1.92 -20.83
N GLU A 95 0.21 2.94 -20.97
CA GLU A 95 -0.98 2.91 -21.82
C GLU A 95 -0.60 2.70 -23.29
N ARG A 96 0.39 3.45 -23.79
CA ARG A 96 0.92 3.25 -25.16
C ARG A 96 1.49 1.85 -25.34
N LEU A 97 2.24 1.34 -24.37
CA LEU A 97 2.82 0.00 -24.45
C LEU A 97 1.71 -1.07 -24.50
N ALA A 98 0.66 -0.93 -23.70
CA ALA A 98 -0.49 -1.83 -23.71
C ALA A 98 -1.21 -1.83 -25.07
N GLU A 99 -1.45 -0.66 -25.65
CA GLU A 99 -2.03 -0.52 -26.99
C GLU A 99 -1.16 -1.22 -28.05
N THR A 100 0.15 -0.96 -28.04
CA THR A 100 1.06 -1.63 -28.99
C THR A 100 1.12 -3.15 -28.80
N TYR A 101 0.92 -3.63 -27.57
CA TYR A 101 0.91 -5.06 -27.27
C TYR A 101 -0.37 -5.73 -27.78
N GLU A 102 -1.52 -5.07 -27.62
CA GLU A 102 -2.81 -5.53 -28.15
C GLU A 102 -2.76 -5.62 -29.69
N ASP A 103 -2.27 -4.57 -30.34
CA ASP A 103 -2.03 -4.54 -31.79
C ASP A 103 -1.13 -5.68 -32.27
N LEU A 104 -0.06 -5.97 -31.52
CA LEU A 104 0.87 -7.04 -31.85
C LEU A 104 0.20 -8.41 -31.69
N CYS A 105 -0.57 -8.61 -30.63
CA CYS A 105 -1.31 -9.84 -30.36
C CYS A 105 -2.32 -10.13 -31.48
N ASP A 106 -3.04 -9.11 -31.94
CA ASP A 106 -4.00 -9.23 -33.04
C ASP A 106 -3.31 -9.57 -34.37
N LYS A 107 -2.19 -8.90 -34.68
CA LYS A 107 -1.37 -9.22 -35.86
C LYS A 107 -0.83 -10.65 -35.79
N GLN A 108 -0.35 -11.08 -34.63
CA GLN A 108 0.15 -12.44 -34.41
C GLN A 108 -0.96 -13.47 -34.59
N ASN A 109 -2.14 -13.23 -34.03
CA ASN A 109 -3.30 -14.11 -34.18
C ASN A 109 -3.75 -14.21 -35.64
N SER A 110 -3.77 -13.09 -36.38
CA SER A 110 -4.06 -13.07 -37.81
C SER A 110 -3.04 -13.87 -38.61
N LEU A 111 -1.75 -13.67 -38.34
CA LEU A 111 -0.67 -14.42 -39.00
C LEU A 111 -0.75 -15.92 -38.68
N PHE A 112 -1.01 -16.27 -37.43
CA PHE A 112 -1.16 -17.65 -36.99
C PHE A 112 -2.32 -18.35 -37.71
N LYS A 113 -3.49 -17.71 -37.80
CA LYS A 113 -4.64 -18.24 -38.57
C LYS A 113 -4.29 -18.45 -40.03
N ARG A 114 -3.57 -17.50 -40.65
CA ARG A 114 -3.12 -17.63 -42.05
C ARG A 114 -2.14 -18.79 -42.22
N ALA A 115 -1.18 -18.94 -41.31
CA ALA A 115 -0.22 -20.05 -41.33
C ALA A 115 -0.94 -21.40 -41.16
N GLN A 116 -1.91 -21.48 -40.23
CA GLN A 116 -2.75 -22.67 -40.07
C GLN A 116 -3.52 -23.01 -41.35
N GLU A 117 -4.07 -22.01 -42.04
CA GLU A 117 -4.79 -22.24 -43.29
C GLU A 117 -3.87 -22.73 -44.42
N VAL A 118 -2.67 -22.15 -44.54
CA VAL A 118 -1.66 -22.63 -45.50
C VAL A 118 -1.28 -24.08 -45.20
N VAL A 119 -1.03 -24.42 -43.93
CA VAL A 119 -0.76 -25.80 -43.51
C VAL A 119 -1.93 -26.71 -43.86
N ARG A 120 -3.17 -26.30 -43.56
CA ARG A 120 -4.38 -27.07 -43.89
C ARG A 120 -4.49 -27.34 -45.39
N LEU A 121 -4.28 -26.32 -46.22
CA LEU A 121 -4.32 -26.45 -47.68
C LEU A 121 -3.19 -27.33 -48.22
N ALA A 122 -1.98 -27.21 -47.68
CA ALA A 122 -0.86 -28.07 -48.03
C ALA A 122 -1.15 -29.54 -47.67
N THR A 123 -1.66 -29.79 -46.45
CA THR A 123 -2.09 -31.13 -46.00
C THR A 123 -3.17 -31.72 -46.90
N LEU A 124 -4.11 -30.91 -47.40
CA LEU A 124 -5.16 -31.38 -48.32
C LEU A 124 -4.63 -31.84 -49.69
N ARG A 125 -3.49 -31.29 -50.13
CA ARG A 125 -2.83 -31.61 -51.40
C ARG A 125 -1.88 -32.81 -51.31
N LEU A 126 -1.54 -33.26 -50.10
CA LEU A 126 -0.76 -34.48 -49.91
C LEU A 126 -1.59 -35.72 -50.29
N PRO A 127 -0.96 -36.77 -50.86
CA PRO A 127 -1.65 -38.03 -51.16
C PRO A 127 -2.27 -38.61 -49.89
N LYS A 128 -3.60 -38.75 -49.88
CA LYS A 128 -4.34 -39.32 -48.74
C LYS A 128 -3.97 -40.78 -48.54
N GLY A 129 -3.75 -41.19 -47.29
CA GLY A 129 -3.50 -42.60 -46.95
C GLY A 129 -2.36 -42.89 -45.98
N SER A 130 -1.68 -41.87 -45.44
CA SER A 130 -0.68 -42.09 -44.39
C SER A 130 -1.32 -42.56 -43.08
N PHE A 131 -0.70 -43.53 -42.41
CA PHE A 131 -1.05 -43.98 -41.05
C PHE A 131 -1.21 -42.80 -40.07
N SER A 132 -0.44 -41.73 -40.27
CA SER A 132 -0.51 -40.50 -39.47
C SER A 132 -1.85 -39.75 -39.60
N GLU A 133 -2.51 -39.81 -40.76
CA GLU A 133 -3.81 -39.15 -41.00
C GLU A 133 -4.95 -39.88 -40.27
N LYS A 134 -4.88 -41.22 -40.21
CA LYS A 134 -5.81 -42.04 -39.41
C LYS A 134 -5.67 -41.74 -37.92
N GLN A 135 -4.43 -41.70 -37.40
CA GLN A 135 -4.17 -41.38 -36.00
C GLN A 135 -4.62 -39.95 -35.65
N PHE A 136 -4.47 -39.00 -36.56
CA PHE A 136 -4.95 -37.63 -36.38
C PHE A 136 -6.48 -37.56 -36.33
N THR A 137 -7.17 -38.29 -37.20
CA THR A 137 -8.64 -38.37 -37.23
C THR A 137 -9.19 -38.96 -35.93
N GLU A 138 -8.60 -40.06 -35.45
CA GLU A 138 -8.98 -40.64 -34.15
C GLU A 138 -8.77 -39.67 -32.98
N ARG A 139 -7.70 -38.87 -33.01
CA ARG A 139 -7.48 -37.83 -31.99
C ARG A 139 -8.54 -36.73 -32.06
N ILE A 140 -8.90 -36.28 -33.26
CA ILE A 140 -9.98 -35.30 -33.45
C ILE A 140 -11.32 -35.85 -32.94
N GLU A 141 -11.64 -37.11 -33.21
CA GLU A 141 -12.85 -37.74 -32.70
C GLU A 141 -12.86 -37.83 -31.16
N LYS A 142 -11.74 -38.23 -30.54
CA LYS A 142 -11.58 -38.25 -29.08
C LYS A 142 -11.75 -36.85 -28.47
N ILE A 143 -11.20 -35.82 -29.10
CA ILE A 143 -11.36 -34.42 -28.68
C ILE A 143 -12.83 -34.01 -28.81
N ASN A 144 -13.48 -34.27 -29.95
CA ASN A 144 -14.90 -33.95 -30.16
C ASN A 144 -15.82 -34.65 -29.14
N GLN A 145 -15.56 -35.92 -28.82
CA GLN A 145 -16.29 -36.64 -27.79
C GLN A 145 -16.08 -36.01 -26.41
N SER A 146 -14.85 -35.62 -26.08
CA SER A 146 -14.52 -34.92 -24.82
C SER A 146 -15.21 -33.56 -24.74
N VAL A 147 -15.21 -32.78 -25.82
CA VAL A 147 -15.91 -31.48 -25.92
C VAL A 147 -17.42 -31.66 -25.72
N LYS A 148 -18.05 -32.67 -26.37
CA LYS A 148 -19.47 -32.96 -26.17
C LYS A 148 -19.80 -33.34 -24.72
N LYS A 149 -18.92 -34.11 -24.05
CA LYS A 149 -19.09 -34.43 -22.62
C LYS A 149 -18.96 -33.17 -21.75
N LEU A 150 -17.96 -32.33 -22.04
CA LEU A 150 -17.75 -31.08 -21.32
C LEU A 150 -18.93 -30.12 -21.47
N GLN A 151 -19.47 -30.00 -22.69
CA GLN A 151 -20.67 -29.20 -22.97
C GLN A 151 -21.86 -29.68 -22.13
N LYS A 152 -22.12 -30.99 -22.10
CA LYS A 152 -23.18 -31.57 -21.24
C LYS A 152 -22.96 -31.25 -19.76
N ASN A 153 -21.72 -31.33 -19.27
CA ASN A 153 -21.40 -31.01 -17.88
C ASN A 153 -21.63 -29.52 -17.57
N VAL A 154 -21.28 -28.62 -18.50
CA VAL A 154 -21.53 -27.18 -18.36
C VAL A 154 -23.04 -26.89 -18.33
N ASP A 155 -23.81 -27.52 -19.21
CA ASP A 155 -25.26 -27.33 -19.25
C ASP A 155 -25.93 -27.85 -17.97
N GLN A 156 -25.48 -29.00 -17.45
CA GLN A 156 -25.92 -29.51 -16.14
C GLN A 156 -25.53 -28.59 -14.99
N ALA A 157 -24.33 -28.01 -15.00
CA ALA A 157 -23.90 -27.06 -13.97
C ALA A 157 -24.74 -25.78 -14.01
N LYS A 158 -25.04 -25.25 -15.21
CA LYS A 158 -25.94 -24.10 -15.37
C LYS A 158 -27.33 -24.38 -14.83
N GLN A 159 -27.91 -25.54 -15.15
CA GLN A 159 -29.21 -25.94 -14.61
C GLN A 159 -29.19 -26.05 -13.08
N LYS A 160 -28.15 -26.66 -12.50
CA LYS A 160 -28.01 -26.74 -11.04
C LYS A 160 -27.91 -25.36 -10.39
N ILE A 161 -27.14 -24.44 -10.98
CA ILE A 161 -27.02 -23.07 -10.48
C ILE A 161 -28.38 -22.35 -10.53
N GLN A 162 -29.13 -22.48 -11.62
CA GLN A 162 -30.47 -21.89 -11.74
C GLN A 162 -31.44 -22.45 -10.70
N THR A 163 -31.46 -23.77 -10.51
CA THR A 163 -32.31 -24.41 -9.48
C THR A 163 -31.93 -23.93 -8.07
N GLN A 164 -30.63 -23.89 -7.75
CA GLN A 164 -30.15 -23.40 -6.45
C GLN A 164 -30.48 -21.92 -6.23
N GLN A 165 -30.40 -21.08 -7.27
CA GLN A 165 -30.79 -19.67 -7.18
C GLN A 165 -32.28 -19.53 -6.86
N ILE A 166 -33.15 -20.29 -7.53
CA ILE A 166 -34.59 -20.28 -7.27
C ILE A 166 -34.89 -20.75 -5.83
N GLU A 167 -34.22 -21.81 -5.36
CA GLU A 167 -34.36 -22.30 -3.98
C GLU A 167 -33.87 -21.27 -2.96
N LEU A 168 -32.76 -20.59 -3.21
CA LEU A 168 -32.22 -19.53 -2.35
C LEU A 168 -33.17 -18.33 -2.28
N GLU A 169 -33.71 -17.88 -3.42
CA GLU A 169 -34.67 -16.78 -3.45
C GLU A 169 -36.00 -17.15 -2.76
N THR A 170 -36.45 -18.39 -2.90
CA THR A 170 -37.63 -18.89 -2.18
C THR A 170 -37.38 -18.97 -0.67
N LYS A 171 -36.21 -19.48 -0.26
CA LYS A 171 -35.79 -19.56 1.15
C LYS A 171 -35.61 -18.18 1.76
N LYS A 172 -34.99 -17.21 1.06
CA LYS A 172 -34.87 -15.81 1.50
C LYS A 172 -36.22 -15.14 1.73
N LYS A 173 -37.22 -15.40 0.86
CA LYS A 173 -38.59 -14.87 1.05
C LYS A 173 -39.30 -15.49 2.25
N SER A 174 -39.02 -16.76 2.58
CA SER A 174 -39.62 -17.46 3.73
C SER A 174 -38.89 -17.24 5.07
N ALA A 175 -37.59 -16.94 5.02
CA ALA A 175 -36.76 -16.75 6.19
C ALA A 175 -36.77 -15.26 6.56
N LYS A 176 -37.65 -14.88 7.52
CA LYS A 176 -37.44 -13.65 8.31
C LYS A 176 -35.99 -13.66 8.78
N GLU A 177 -35.26 -12.56 8.56
CA GLU A 177 -33.83 -12.39 8.86
C GLU A 177 -33.47 -12.96 10.24
N LYS A 178 -33.10 -14.25 10.28
CA LYS A 178 -32.45 -14.85 11.43
C LYS A 178 -30.97 -14.61 11.21
N THR A 179 -30.50 -13.46 11.67
CA THR A 179 -29.08 -13.19 11.85
C THR A 179 -28.55 -14.18 12.88
N PHE A 180 -28.05 -15.32 12.39
CA PHE A 180 -27.32 -16.27 13.21
C PHE A 180 -25.92 -15.70 13.43
N THR A 181 -25.79 -14.85 14.44
CA THR A 181 -24.49 -14.32 14.84
C THR A 181 -23.68 -15.45 15.45
N LEU A 182 -22.57 -15.81 14.79
CA LEU A 182 -21.64 -16.79 15.34
C LEU A 182 -21.09 -16.23 16.67
N PRO A 183 -21.13 -16.99 17.78
CA PRO A 183 -20.55 -16.54 19.04
C PRO A 183 -19.08 -16.16 18.87
N VAL A 184 -18.68 -14.99 19.38
CA VAL A 184 -17.31 -14.42 19.23
C VAL A 184 -16.21 -15.44 19.58
N LYS A 185 -16.42 -16.24 20.64
CA LYS A 185 -15.47 -17.30 21.04
C LYS A 185 -15.31 -18.41 19.99
N GLN A 186 -16.39 -18.78 19.30
CA GLN A 186 -16.33 -19.78 18.24
C GLN A 186 -15.64 -19.20 16.99
N GLU A 187 -15.88 -17.92 16.70
CA GLU A 187 -15.19 -17.20 15.62
C GLU A 187 -13.67 -17.15 15.85
N ASP A 188 -13.22 -16.84 17.07
CA ASP A 188 -11.80 -16.79 17.42
C ASP A 188 -11.13 -18.16 17.32
N ILE A 189 -11.79 -19.23 17.81
CA ILE A 189 -11.30 -20.60 17.68
C ILE A 189 -11.19 -21.01 16.21
N ILE A 190 -12.20 -20.69 15.39
CA ILE A 190 -12.20 -20.99 13.96
C ILE A 190 -11.08 -20.23 13.25
N LYS A 191 -10.86 -18.94 13.57
CA LYS A 191 -9.75 -18.15 13.03
C LYS A 191 -8.39 -18.73 13.42
N GLN A 192 -8.24 -19.18 14.66
CA GLN A 192 -7.02 -19.83 15.12
C GLN A 192 -6.75 -21.13 14.37
N ILE A 193 -7.75 -22.02 14.26
CA ILE A 193 -7.62 -23.29 13.52
C ILE A 193 -7.28 -23.02 12.06
N ILE A 194 -7.94 -22.06 11.41
CA ILE A 194 -7.63 -21.68 10.03
C ILE A 194 -6.20 -21.16 9.92
N GLY A 195 -5.74 -20.32 10.85
CA GLY A 195 -4.36 -19.84 10.92
C GLY A 195 -3.35 -20.98 11.04
N GLU A 196 -3.60 -21.93 11.94
CA GLU A 196 -2.79 -23.14 12.11
C GLU A 196 -2.75 -23.97 10.81
N MET A 197 -3.90 -24.20 10.17
CA MET A 197 -3.97 -24.89 8.87
C MET A 197 -3.19 -24.16 7.77
N TYR A 198 -3.22 -22.82 7.73
CA TYR A 198 -2.42 -22.04 6.80
C TYR A 198 -0.92 -22.25 7.01
N THR A 199 -0.47 -22.21 8.26
CA THR A 199 0.95 -22.45 8.58
C THR A 199 1.38 -23.88 8.23
N GLN A 200 0.50 -24.86 8.44
CA GLN A 200 0.76 -26.25 8.10
C GLN A 200 0.83 -26.46 6.58
N ILE A 201 -0.06 -25.83 5.81
CA ILE A 201 -0.02 -25.86 4.35
C ILE A 201 1.26 -25.20 3.83
N ASP A 202 1.66 -24.05 4.36
CA ASP A 202 2.90 -23.36 3.95
C ASP A 202 4.15 -24.21 4.24
N SER A 203 4.18 -24.88 5.40
CA SER A 203 5.24 -25.84 5.73
C SER A 203 5.28 -27.01 4.73
N ASN A 204 4.13 -27.64 4.47
CA ASN A 204 4.04 -28.75 3.52
C ASN A 204 4.46 -28.33 2.11
N VAL A 205 4.10 -27.13 1.67
CA VAL A 205 4.52 -26.58 0.37
C VAL A 205 6.04 -26.36 0.33
N LYS A 206 6.63 -25.84 1.40
CA LYS A 206 8.09 -25.71 1.52
C LYS A 206 8.78 -27.06 1.44
N ASP A 207 8.25 -28.08 2.11
CA ASP A 207 8.84 -29.41 2.12
C ASP A 207 8.68 -30.12 0.76
N VAL A 208 7.55 -29.96 0.08
CA VAL A 208 7.37 -30.42 -1.31
C VAL A 208 8.36 -29.73 -2.25
N LYS A 209 8.58 -28.41 -2.10
CA LYS A 209 9.59 -27.68 -2.89
C LYS A 209 11.01 -28.21 -2.63
N LYS A 210 11.37 -28.47 -1.36
CA LYS A 210 12.66 -29.07 -1.02
C LYS A 210 12.82 -30.46 -1.64
N MET A 211 11.81 -31.33 -1.52
CA MET A 211 11.82 -32.66 -2.12
C MET A 211 11.95 -32.59 -3.65
N ASN A 212 11.20 -31.70 -4.30
CA ASN A 212 11.29 -31.53 -5.76
C ASN A 212 12.67 -31.00 -6.18
N ASN A 213 13.31 -30.13 -5.39
CA ASN A 213 14.67 -29.68 -5.67
C ASN A 213 15.69 -30.82 -5.53
N ILE A 214 15.54 -31.70 -4.54
CA ILE A 214 16.41 -32.88 -4.36
C ILE A 214 16.21 -33.86 -5.53
N LEU A 215 14.98 -34.10 -5.95
CA LEU A 215 14.65 -35.00 -7.07
C LEU A 215 15.09 -34.46 -8.44
N ASN A 216 15.03 -33.14 -8.67
CA ASN A 216 15.52 -32.52 -9.91
C ASN A 216 17.05 -32.33 -9.95
N LEU A 217 17.78 -32.73 -8.90
CA LEU A 217 19.25 -32.79 -8.84
C LEU A 217 19.80 -34.20 -9.08
N THR A 218 18.93 -35.17 -9.41
CA THR A 218 19.30 -36.54 -9.83
C THR A 218 18.89 -36.76 -11.28
#